data_AF-A0A957NJ95-F1
#
_entry.id   AF-A0A957NJ95-F1
#
_cell.length_a   1.000
_cell.length_b   1.000
_cell.length_c   1.000
_cell.angle_alpha   90.00
_cell.angle_beta   90.00
_cell.angle_gamma   90.00
#
_symmetry.space_group_name_H-M   'P 1'
#
loop_
_entity.id
_entity.type
_entity.pdbx_description
1 polymer ?
#
loop_
_entity_poly.entity_id
_entity_poly.type
_entity_poly.pdbx_seq_one_letter_code
_entity_poly.pdbx_strand_id
1 'polypeptide(L)'
;AACRTGKPVWVSWTLHEDRSGHLRSGETIGQAVRALADLPVSGFLVNCCAPESITNAMHELKATGASYVGGYANTFQPVPTNWTLDGASETDGLLGLRDDLTPVQYCAHAKQWLQAGATVIGGCCGTRPAHIAQLKQSLFAST
;
A
#
# COMPACT_ATOMS: atom_id res chain seq x y z
N ALA A 1 4.60 -21.41 3.81
CA ALA A 1 3.76 -22.23 2.90
C ALA A 1 3.84 -21.74 1.46
N ALA A 2 3.54 -20.46 1.17
CA ALA A 2 3.56 -19.89 -0.18
C ALA A 2 4.86 -20.15 -0.96
N CYS A 3 6.02 -19.96 -0.33
CA CYS A 3 7.33 -20.18 -1.00
C CYS A 3 7.56 -21.62 -1.47
N ARG A 4 6.83 -22.62 -0.94
CA ARG A 4 6.94 -24.01 -1.38
C ARG A 4 6.23 -24.28 -2.71
N THR A 5 5.48 -23.32 -3.25
CA THR A 5 4.75 -23.47 -4.52
C THR A 5 5.64 -23.31 -5.75
N GLY A 6 6.88 -22.85 -5.59
CA GLY A 6 7.80 -22.55 -6.70
C GLY A 6 7.44 -21.30 -7.51
N LYS A 7 6.40 -20.56 -7.12
CA LYS A 7 5.99 -19.29 -7.76
C LYS A 7 6.63 -18.09 -7.04
N PRO A 8 6.78 -16.94 -7.71
CA PRO A 8 7.13 -15.69 -7.03
C PRO A 8 6.15 -15.39 -5.91
N VAL A 9 6.68 -15.06 -4.73
CA VAL A 9 5.88 -14.71 -3.54
C VAL A 9 6.09 -13.24 -3.23
N TRP A 10 4.99 -12.50 -3.11
CA TRP A 10 5.01 -11.12 -2.63
C TRP A 10 4.35 -11.06 -1.26
N VAL A 11 4.89 -10.22 -0.38
CA VAL A 11 4.29 -9.90 0.91
C VAL A 11 3.86 -8.44 0.88
N SER A 12 2.62 -8.19 1.28
CA SER A 12 2.08 -6.83 1.39
C SER A 12 1.61 -6.58 2.82
N TRP A 13 2.08 -5.50 3.43
CA TRP A 13 1.69 -5.12 4.79
C TRP A 13 0.71 -3.95 4.78
N THR A 14 -0.11 -3.88 5.82
CA THR A 14 -0.93 -2.70 6.11
C THR A 14 -0.22 -1.83 7.14
N LEU A 15 -0.10 -0.55 6.81
CA LEU A 15 0.56 0.44 7.64
C LEU A 15 -0.43 1.17 8.55
N HIS A 16 0.09 1.87 9.55
CA HIS A 16 -0.69 2.83 10.31
C HIS A 16 -1.23 3.96 9.42
N GLU A 17 -2.39 4.50 9.80
CA GLU A 17 -3.00 5.67 9.14
C GLU A 17 -2.40 7.01 9.61
N ASP A 18 -1.44 6.97 10.55
CA ASP A 18 -0.80 8.12 11.18
C ASP A 18 0.33 8.76 10.35
N ARG A 19 0.53 8.26 9.12
CA ARG A 19 1.57 8.69 8.18
C ARG A 19 3.00 8.37 8.63
N SER A 20 3.21 7.54 9.65
CA SER A 20 4.56 7.11 10.06
C SER A 20 5.27 6.28 9.00
N GLY A 21 4.53 5.50 8.22
CA GLY A 21 5.09 4.49 7.33
C GLY A 21 5.41 3.16 8.04
N HIS A 22 5.07 3.02 9.32
CA HIS A 22 5.25 1.80 10.10
C HIS A 22 4.09 0.82 9.95
N LEU A 23 4.36 -0.47 10.18
CA LEU A 23 3.32 -1.50 10.33
C LEU A 23 2.40 -1.15 11.50
N ARG A 24 1.16 -1.65 11.48
CA ARG A 24 0.18 -1.41 12.56
C ARG A 24 0.59 -1.91 13.95
N SER A 25 1.60 -2.76 14.03
CA SER A 25 2.22 -3.25 15.26
C SER A 25 3.42 -2.40 15.72
N GLY A 26 3.79 -1.36 14.95
CA GLY A 26 4.82 -0.38 15.27
C GLY A 26 6.17 -0.61 14.61
N GLU A 27 6.41 -1.77 13.99
CA GLU A 27 7.67 -2.08 13.33
C GLU A 27 7.88 -1.30 12.03
N THR A 28 9.14 -1.03 11.70
CA THR A 28 9.52 -0.49 10.39
C THR A 28 9.46 -1.57 9.30
N ILE A 29 9.45 -1.15 8.04
CA ILE A 29 9.54 -2.07 6.89
C ILE A 29 10.82 -2.91 6.96
N GLY A 30 11.96 -2.28 7.29
CA GLY A 30 13.22 -3.01 7.45
C GLY A 30 13.18 -4.10 8.54
N GLN A 31 12.47 -3.86 9.65
CA GLN A 31 12.25 -4.90 10.66
C GLN A 31 11.39 -6.05 10.13
N ALA A 32 10.29 -5.74 9.44
CA ALA A 32 9.39 -6.74 8.86
C ALA A 32 10.09 -7.60 7.78
N VAL A 33 10.93 -6.99 6.94
CA VAL A 33 11.72 -7.68 5.92
C VAL A 33 12.75 -8.61 6.55
N ARG A 34 13.45 -8.16 7.61
CA ARG A 34 14.41 -9.02 8.34
C ARG A 34 13.76 -10.25 8.94
N ALA A 35 12.52 -10.15 9.41
CA ALA A 35 11.78 -11.31 9.92
C ALA A 35 11.48 -12.38 8.84
N LEU A 36 11.64 -12.04 7.56
CA LEU A 36 11.43 -12.92 6.41
C LEU A 36 12.73 -13.26 5.67
N ALA A 37 13.91 -12.96 6.24
CA ALA A 37 15.20 -13.09 5.55
C ALA A 37 15.50 -14.51 5.05
N ASP A 38 14.99 -15.55 5.73
CA ASP A 38 15.21 -16.95 5.36
C ASP A 38 14.21 -17.46 4.31
N LEU A 39 13.35 -16.59 3.77
CA LEU A 39 12.34 -16.94 2.78
C LEU A 39 12.65 -16.30 1.43
N PRO A 40 12.45 -17.02 0.30
CA PRO A 40 12.67 -16.48 -1.03
C PRO A 40 11.50 -15.60 -1.47
N VAL A 41 11.32 -14.46 -0.79
CA VAL A 41 10.30 -13.46 -1.12
C VAL A 41 10.79 -12.62 -2.29
N SER A 42 9.98 -12.53 -3.35
CA SER A 42 10.33 -11.81 -4.58
C SER A 42 9.95 -10.34 -4.53
N GLY A 43 9.07 -9.94 -3.60
CA GLY A 43 8.52 -8.60 -3.54
C GLY A 43 7.96 -8.20 -2.19
N PHE A 44 8.09 -6.91 -1.89
CA PHE A 44 7.60 -6.29 -0.68
C PHE A 44 6.73 -5.10 -1.04
N LEU A 45 5.48 -5.12 -0.61
CA LEU A 45 4.47 -4.13 -0.93
C LEU A 45 3.82 -3.60 0.35
N VAL A 46 3.05 -2.52 0.21
CA VAL A 46 2.15 -2.03 1.26
C VAL A 46 0.77 -1.73 0.69
N ASN A 47 -0.28 -2.03 1.44
CA ASN A 47 -1.65 -1.84 0.97
C ASN A 47 -2.67 -1.65 2.09
N CYS A 48 -3.89 -1.31 1.68
CA CYS A 48 -5.03 -1.15 2.57
C CYS A 48 -4.81 -0.10 3.69
N CYS A 49 -4.05 0.94 3.38
CA CYS A 49 -3.76 2.09 4.25
C CYS A 49 -3.79 3.39 3.45
N ALA A 50 -3.68 4.53 4.12
CA ALA A 50 -3.60 5.85 3.52
C ALA A 50 -2.44 5.98 2.51
N PRO A 51 -2.64 6.68 1.38
CA PRO A 51 -1.60 6.89 0.39
C PRO A 51 -0.38 7.63 0.93
N GLU A 52 -0.55 8.48 1.95
CA GLU A 52 0.53 9.18 2.64
C GLU A 52 1.49 8.23 3.36
N SER A 53 0.96 7.21 4.04
CA SER A 53 1.78 6.19 4.70
C SER A 53 2.58 5.37 3.68
N ILE A 54 1.97 5.07 2.52
CA ILE A 54 2.68 4.40 1.41
C ILE A 54 3.79 5.28 0.87
N THR A 55 3.54 6.58 0.67
CA THR A 55 4.57 7.53 0.22
C THR A 55 5.77 7.51 1.17
N ASN A 56 5.52 7.56 2.48
CA ASN A 56 6.58 7.60 3.48
C ASN A 56 7.35 6.27 3.59
N ALA A 57 6.68 5.12 3.39
CA ALA A 57 7.33 3.81 3.41
C ALA A 57 8.12 3.47 2.14
N MET A 58 7.93 4.20 1.04
CA MET A 58 8.48 3.81 -0.27
C MET A 58 10.01 3.73 -0.31
N HIS A 59 10.69 4.62 0.42
CA HIS A 59 12.14 4.62 0.48
C HIS A 59 12.70 3.35 1.14
N GLU A 60 12.09 2.87 2.23
CA GLU A 60 12.47 1.60 2.86
C GLU A 60 12.15 0.40 1.97
N LEU A 61 10.97 0.40 1.32
CA LEU A 61 10.61 -0.65 0.35
C LEU A 61 11.63 -0.73 -0.78
N LYS A 62 12.04 0.42 -1.33
CA LYS A 62 13.06 0.47 -2.38
C LYS A 62 14.42 -0.03 -1.88
N ALA A 63 14.80 0.30 -0.65
CA ALA A 63 16.06 -0.13 -0.03
C ALA A 63 16.16 -1.64 0.18
N THR A 64 15.04 -2.38 0.14
CA THR A 64 15.07 -3.86 0.20
C THR A 64 15.78 -4.51 -0.99
N GLY A 65 15.87 -3.80 -2.12
CA GLY A 65 16.44 -4.34 -3.36
C GLY A 65 15.56 -5.40 -4.04
N ALA A 66 14.34 -5.66 -3.55
CA ALA A 66 13.43 -6.61 -4.18
C ALA A 66 12.99 -6.15 -5.58
N SER A 67 12.69 -7.11 -6.46
CA SER A 67 12.27 -6.81 -7.83
C SER A 67 10.88 -6.15 -7.89
N TYR A 68 10.00 -6.54 -6.97
CA TYR A 68 8.64 -6.03 -6.88
C TYR A 68 8.47 -5.20 -5.60
N VAL A 69 8.40 -3.89 -5.75
CA VAL A 69 8.22 -2.95 -4.64
C VAL A 69 7.14 -1.94 -4.98
N GLY A 70 6.38 -1.49 -3.99
CA GLY A 70 5.35 -0.48 -4.22
C GLY A 70 4.13 -0.65 -3.33
N GLY A 71 2.98 -0.20 -3.81
CA GLY A 71 1.78 -0.23 -3.00
C GLY A 71 0.48 0.13 -3.72
N TYR A 72 -0.61 -0.10 -2.99
CA TYR A 72 -1.96 0.13 -3.44
C TYR A 72 -2.83 0.58 -2.26
N ALA A 73 -3.05 1.89 -2.18
CA ALA A 73 -3.72 2.56 -1.06
C ALA A 73 -5.24 2.46 -1.11
N ASN A 74 -5.86 2.75 0.03
CA ASN A 74 -7.29 3.03 0.14
C ASN A 74 -7.64 4.44 -0.35
N THR A 75 -8.92 4.68 -0.63
CA THR A 75 -9.50 6.03 -0.76
C THR A 75 -10.59 6.31 0.28
N PHE A 76 -10.66 5.51 1.33
CA PHE A 76 -11.53 5.76 2.47
C PHE A 76 -10.94 6.77 3.45
N GLN A 77 -11.80 7.32 4.30
CA GLN A 77 -11.40 8.00 5.53
C GLN A 77 -10.54 7.05 6.39
N PRO A 78 -9.60 7.59 7.20
CA PRO A 78 -8.75 6.78 8.06
C PRO A 78 -9.55 5.77 8.90
N VAL A 79 -9.04 4.54 8.98
CA VAL A 79 -9.63 3.51 9.84
C VAL A 79 -9.45 3.95 11.30
N PRO A 80 -10.53 4.08 12.09
CA PRO A 80 -10.44 4.43 13.51
C PRO A 80 -9.59 3.44 14.30
N THR A 81 -8.91 3.90 15.35
CA THR A 81 -8.00 3.05 16.16
C THR A 81 -8.73 1.96 16.93
N ASN A 82 -10.00 2.17 17.25
CA ASN A 82 -10.89 1.22 17.92
C ASN A 82 -11.72 0.38 16.92
N TRP A 83 -11.42 0.43 15.62
CA TRP A 83 -12.17 -0.32 14.62
C TRP A 83 -11.92 -1.83 14.79
N THR A 84 -13.00 -2.61 14.87
CA THR A 84 -12.94 -4.06 15.03
C THR A 84 -13.60 -4.78 13.86
N LEU A 85 -13.03 -5.91 13.45
CA LEU A 85 -13.53 -6.67 12.30
C LEU A 85 -14.89 -7.34 12.59
N ASP A 86 -15.20 -7.58 13.86
CA ASP A 86 -16.45 -8.20 14.32
C ASP A 86 -17.59 -7.19 14.51
N GLY A 87 -17.35 -5.90 14.30
CA GLY A 87 -18.37 -4.86 14.42
C GLY A 87 -18.70 -4.45 15.86
N ALA A 88 -17.82 -4.75 16.82
CA ALA A 88 -18.05 -4.50 18.24
C ALA A 88 -17.92 -3.01 18.64
N SER A 89 -17.32 -2.16 17.82
CA SER A 89 -17.18 -0.73 18.07
C SER A 89 -18.25 0.09 17.34
N GLU A 90 -18.68 1.20 17.93
CA GLU A 90 -19.61 2.16 17.30
C GLU A 90 -19.04 2.78 16.01
N THR A 91 -17.72 2.75 15.86
CA THR A 91 -17.02 3.22 14.66
C THR A 91 -16.97 2.17 13.54
N ASP A 92 -17.48 0.97 13.79
CA ASP A 92 -17.46 -0.11 12.81
C ASP A 92 -18.60 0.09 11.81
N GLY A 93 -18.26 0.10 10.52
CA GLY A 93 -19.22 0.39 9.45
C GLY A 93 -18.55 0.78 8.14
N LEU A 94 -19.37 1.27 7.19
CA LEU A 94 -18.88 1.77 5.92
C LEU A 94 -18.09 3.07 6.15
N LEU A 95 -16.78 3.02 5.91
CA LEU A 95 -15.96 4.21 5.89
C LEU A 95 -16.34 5.06 4.68
N GLY A 96 -16.54 6.37 4.93
CA GLY A 96 -16.76 7.34 3.86
C GLY A 96 -15.56 7.39 2.91
N LEU A 97 -15.81 7.79 1.67
CA LEU A 97 -14.72 8.11 0.75
C LEU A 97 -14.09 9.46 1.16
N ARG A 98 -12.80 9.58 0.88
CA ARG A 98 -12.07 10.84 0.96
C ARG A 98 -12.31 11.65 -0.30
N ASP A 99 -12.85 12.85 -0.14
CA ASP A 99 -13.13 13.76 -1.26
C ASP A 99 -11.84 14.26 -1.94
N ASP A 100 -10.72 14.25 -1.21
CA ASP A 100 -9.39 14.63 -1.69
C ASP A 100 -8.64 13.48 -2.40
N LEU A 101 -9.26 12.31 -2.55
CA LEU A 101 -8.71 11.15 -3.26
C LEU A 101 -9.51 10.83 -4.53
N THR A 102 -9.81 11.87 -5.32
CA THR A 102 -10.29 11.72 -6.70
C THR A 102 -9.27 10.92 -7.55
N PRO A 103 -9.67 10.38 -8.71
CA PRO A 103 -8.73 9.69 -9.61
C PRO A 103 -7.44 10.47 -9.89
N VAL A 104 -7.55 11.78 -10.10
CA VAL A 104 -6.40 12.66 -10.39
C VAL A 104 -5.49 12.81 -9.16
N GLN A 105 -6.07 13.06 -7.99
CA GLN A 105 -5.29 13.24 -6.75
C GLN A 105 -4.62 11.93 -6.32
N TYR A 106 -5.33 10.80 -6.40
CA TYR A 106 -4.73 9.48 -6.17
C TYR A 106 -3.55 9.21 -7.11
N CYS A 107 -3.69 9.58 -8.39
CA CYS A 107 -2.63 9.44 -9.36
C CYS A 107 -1.40 10.30 -9.01
N ALA A 108 -1.57 11.47 -8.37
CA ALA A 108 -0.44 12.28 -7.90
C ALA A 108 0.40 11.54 -6.83
N HIS A 109 -0.24 10.85 -5.88
CA HIS A 109 0.47 9.98 -4.93
C HIS A 109 1.20 8.83 -5.66
N ALA A 110 0.51 8.15 -6.57
CA ALA A 110 1.12 7.07 -7.34
C ALA A 110 2.32 7.52 -8.19
N LYS A 111 2.31 8.74 -8.74
CA LYS A 111 3.48 9.33 -9.42
C LYS A 111 4.68 9.47 -8.48
N GLN A 112 4.46 9.90 -7.23
CA GLN A 112 5.52 9.97 -6.24
C GLN A 112 6.09 8.58 -5.93
N TRP A 113 5.23 7.57 -5.79
CA TRP A 113 5.66 6.18 -5.56
C TRP A 113 6.51 5.67 -6.71
N LEU A 114 6.08 5.91 -7.96
CA LEU A 114 6.84 5.54 -9.16
C LEU A 114 8.22 6.21 -9.18
N GLN A 115 8.28 7.52 -8.89
CA GLN A 115 9.53 8.29 -8.81
C GLN A 115 10.45 7.78 -7.69
N ALA A 116 9.89 7.31 -6.58
CA ALA A 116 10.62 6.70 -5.47
C ALA A 116 10.99 5.22 -5.72
N GLY A 117 10.69 4.68 -6.91
CA GLY A 117 11.16 3.37 -7.37
C GLY A 117 10.15 2.24 -7.25
N ALA A 118 8.87 2.53 -7.05
CA ALA A 118 7.81 1.53 -7.13
C ALA A 118 7.76 0.88 -8.51
N THR A 119 7.69 -0.45 -8.54
CA THR A 119 7.44 -1.26 -9.74
C THR A 119 6.04 -1.86 -9.76
N VAL A 120 5.31 -1.76 -8.64
CA VAL A 120 3.92 -2.20 -8.51
C VAL A 120 3.08 -1.07 -7.92
N ILE A 121 2.05 -0.65 -8.66
CA ILE A 121 1.08 0.38 -8.26
C ILE A 121 -0.32 -0.15 -8.56
N GLY A 122 -1.24 0.00 -7.63
CA GLY A 122 -2.64 -0.42 -7.80
C GLY A 122 -3.58 0.38 -6.93
N GLY A 123 -4.76 -0.19 -6.67
CA GLY A 123 -5.75 0.36 -5.75
C GLY A 123 -6.27 -0.69 -4.77
N CYS A 124 -6.70 -0.25 -3.58
CA CYS A 124 -7.32 -1.11 -2.56
C CYS A 124 -8.74 -0.61 -2.24
N CYS A 125 -9.15 -0.61 -0.98
CA CYS A 125 -10.52 -0.30 -0.59
C CYS A 125 -10.92 1.13 -0.98
N GLY A 126 -12.10 1.28 -1.58
CA GLY A 126 -12.63 2.56 -2.06
C GLY A 126 -12.13 2.99 -3.44
N THR A 127 -11.02 2.44 -3.93
CA THR A 127 -10.56 2.72 -5.30
C THR A 127 -11.53 2.14 -6.32
N ARG A 128 -11.68 2.83 -7.45
CA ARG A 128 -12.66 2.50 -8.50
C ARG A 128 -11.99 2.35 -9.86
N PRO A 129 -12.69 1.80 -10.88
CA PRO A 129 -12.16 1.72 -12.24
C PRO A 129 -11.64 3.06 -12.79
N ALA A 130 -12.27 4.19 -12.41
CA ALA A 130 -11.82 5.52 -12.80
C ALA A 130 -10.41 5.86 -12.26
N HIS A 131 -10.06 5.44 -11.05
CA HIS A 131 -8.72 5.59 -10.49
C HIS A 131 -7.71 4.80 -11.33
N ILE A 132 -8.01 3.54 -11.63
CA ILE A 132 -7.12 2.67 -12.43
C ILE A 132 -6.95 3.21 -13.86
N ALA A 133 -8.03 3.71 -14.48
CA ALA A 133 -7.97 4.35 -15.79
C ALA A 133 -7.06 5.59 -15.77
N GLN A 134 -7.17 6.44 -14.76
CA GLN A 134 -6.29 7.61 -14.59
C GLN A 134 -4.82 7.21 -14.41
N LEU A 135 -4.55 6.19 -13.58
CA LEU A 135 -3.19 5.64 -13.41
C LEU A 135 -2.63 5.15 -14.74
N LYS A 136 -3.41 4.34 -15.47
CA LYS A 136 -3.02 3.82 -16.78
C LYS A 136 -2.68 4.95 -17.75
N GLN A 137 -3.54 5.95 -17.84
CA GLN A 137 -3.36 7.10 -18.72
C GLN A 137 -2.18 7.99 -18.30
N SER A 138 -1.91 8.17 -17.01
CA SER A 138 -0.93 9.17 -16.57
C SER A 138 0.46 8.63 -16.31
N LEU A 139 0.58 7.35 -15.98
CA LEU A 139 1.86 6.71 -15.67
C LEU A 139 2.46 5.99 -16.87
N PHE A 140 1.63 5.61 -17.86
CA PHE A 140 2.05 4.73 -18.96
C PHE A 140 1.66 5.25 -20.34
N ALA A 141 1.23 6.51 -20.49
CA ALA A 141 0.92 7.10 -21.81
C ALA A 141 2.14 7.71 -22.53
N SER A 142 3.34 7.23 -22.25
CA SER A 142 4.54 7.59 -23.03
C SER A 142 5.46 6.38 -23.13
N THR A 143 5.06 5.46 -24.00
CA THR A 143 5.89 4.49 -24.73
C THR A 143 5.31 4.36 -26.12
#